data_AF-A0A850PAA9-F1
#
_entry.id   AF-A0A850PAA9-F1
#
_cell.length_a   1.000
_cell.length_b   1.000
_cell.length_c   1.000
_cell.angle_alpha   90.00
_cell.angle_beta   90.00
_cell.angle_gamma   90.00
#
_symmetry.space_group_name_H-M   'P 1'
#
loop_
_entity.id
_entity.type
_entity.pdbx_description
1 polymer ?
#
loop_
_entity_poly.entity_id
_entity_poly.type
_entity_poly.pdbx_seq_one_letter_code
_entity_poly.pdbx_strand_id
1 'polypeptide(L)'
;VTLQTRAGLLPGRVEADGRISVNMGAPRLAWDAVPLTDACDTLMLPIDGSPAALSMGNPHVTFFVDDLASVDPAVRGAPLERHALFAEGANIGFAQRIGDDHLRLRVWERGAGLTLACGSGACAAAVNAMRKGLVGHACRVTMDGGDLDIVWERAGRGDVWMTGPAVVAFDGHVALAAVSA
;
A
#
# COMPACT_ATOMS: atom_id res chain seq x y z
N VAL A 1 -1.68 -18.91 11.49
CA VAL A 1 -1.66 -18.14 12.75
C VAL A 1 -2.56 -16.93 12.60
N THR A 2 -2.98 -16.28 13.69
CA THR A 2 -3.72 -15.00 13.60
C THR A 2 -2.98 -13.94 14.40
N LEU A 3 -2.69 -12.80 13.77
CA LEU A 3 -1.98 -11.68 14.37
C LEU A 3 -3.00 -10.62 14.82
N GLN A 4 -2.88 -10.09 16.03
CA GLN A 4 -3.69 -8.96 16.49
C GLN A 4 -2.91 -7.66 16.32
N THR A 5 -3.50 -6.70 15.61
CA THR A 5 -2.90 -5.38 15.34
C THR A 5 -3.86 -4.26 15.71
N ARG A 6 -3.42 -2.99 15.64
CA ARG A 6 -4.31 -1.84 15.77
C ARG A 6 -5.38 -1.78 14.66
N ALA A 7 -5.10 -2.35 13.49
CA ALA A 7 -6.04 -2.40 12.36
C ALA A 7 -7.02 -3.58 12.44
N GLY A 8 -6.85 -4.48 13.43
CA GLY A 8 -7.69 -5.67 13.62
C GLY A 8 -6.90 -6.98 13.60
N LEU A 9 -7.64 -8.08 13.45
CA LEU A 9 -7.07 -9.43 13.35
C LEU A 9 -6.63 -9.70 11.91
N LEU A 10 -5.40 -10.16 11.73
CA LEU A 10 -4.80 -10.52 10.44
C LEU A 10 -4.45 -12.01 10.45
N PRO A 11 -5.33 -12.89 9.93
CA PRO A 11 -5.00 -14.28 9.66
C PRO A 11 -3.81 -14.38 8.70
N GLY A 12 -2.84 -15.24 9.01
CA GLY A 12 -1.68 -15.48 8.16
C GLY A 12 -1.32 -16.96 8.07
N ARG A 13 -0.72 -17.36 6.96
CA ARG A 13 -0.25 -18.72 6.69
C ARG A 13 1.11 -18.70 6.01
N VAL A 14 1.87 -19.77 6.22
CA VAL A 14 3.06 -20.06 5.42
C VAL A 14 2.62 -20.87 4.22
N GLU A 15 2.99 -20.42 3.03
CA GLU A 15 2.73 -21.12 1.77
C GLU A 15 3.69 -22.29 1.58
N ALA A 16 3.36 -23.20 0.66
CA ALA A 16 4.18 -24.38 0.38
C ALA A 16 5.61 -24.04 -0.09
N ASP A 17 5.80 -22.86 -0.70
CA ASP A 17 7.08 -22.34 -1.16
C ASP A 17 7.84 -21.53 -0.08
N GLY A 18 7.31 -21.49 1.16
CA GLY A 18 7.92 -20.78 2.29
C GLY A 18 7.58 -19.29 2.37
N ARG A 19 6.85 -18.72 1.39
CA ARG A 19 6.37 -17.34 1.48
C ARG A 19 5.28 -17.19 2.53
N ILE A 20 5.07 -15.97 3.00
CA ILE A 20 4.05 -15.67 4.00
C ILE A 20 2.87 -14.99 3.30
N SER A 21 1.67 -15.53 3.50
CA SER A 21 0.43 -14.92 3.06
C SER A 21 -0.34 -14.37 4.26
N VAL A 22 -0.78 -13.13 4.17
CA VAL A 22 -1.51 -12.41 5.21
C VAL A 22 -2.83 -11.91 4.62
N ASN A 23 -3.93 -12.18 5.31
CA ASN A 23 -5.21 -11.54 5.06
C ASN A 23 -5.16 -10.14 5.68
N MET A 24 -5.15 -9.14 4.81
CA MET A 24 -5.05 -7.71 5.13
C MET A 24 -6.43 -7.09 5.42
N GLY A 25 -7.49 -7.89 5.38
CA GLY A 25 -8.87 -7.47 5.53
C GLY A 25 -9.45 -6.79 4.29
N ALA A 26 -10.70 -6.39 4.39
CA ALA A 26 -11.39 -5.66 3.35
C ALA A 26 -10.88 -4.19 3.24
N PRO A 27 -10.67 -3.67 2.02
CA PRO A 27 -10.28 -2.29 1.83
C PRO A 27 -11.46 -1.36 2.10
N ARG A 28 -11.19 -0.20 2.70
CA ARG A 28 -12.18 0.86 2.95
C ARG A 28 -12.14 1.86 1.81
N LEU A 29 -13.26 1.98 1.10
CA LEU A 29 -13.33 2.69 -0.19
C LEU A 29 -14.10 4.01 -0.14
N ALA A 30 -14.93 4.24 0.88
CA ALA A 30 -15.67 5.48 1.05
C ALA A 30 -14.74 6.60 1.54
N TRP A 31 -14.98 7.85 1.10
CA TRP A 31 -14.11 9.01 1.39
C TRP A 31 -13.88 9.22 2.89
N ASP A 32 -14.91 9.07 3.70
CA ASP A 32 -14.90 9.20 5.16
C ASP A 32 -14.18 8.03 5.85
N ALA A 33 -14.17 6.86 5.22
CA ALA A 33 -13.41 5.70 5.68
C ALA A 33 -11.93 5.74 5.26
N VAL A 34 -11.55 6.63 4.33
CA VAL A 34 -10.17 7.00 3.93
C VAL A 34 -9.66 8.25 4.69
N PRO A 35 -10.30 8.60 5.81
CA PRO A 35 -10.39 9.96 6.38
C PRO A 35 -10.03 11.15 5.46
N LEU A 36 -10.74 11.31 4.33
CA LEU A 36 -10.63 12.52 3.52
C LEU A 36 -11.41 13.68 4.17
N THR A 37 -10.94 14.91 3.97
CA THR A 37 -11.57 16.12 4.54
C THR A 37 -12.94 16.41 3.93
N ASP A 38 -13.12 16.11 2.64
CA ASP A 38 -14.32 16.40 1.87
C ASP A 38 -14.83 15.18 1.10
N ALA A 39 -16.14 15.12 0.90
CA ALA A 39 -16.77 14.09 0.09
C ALA A 39 -16.34 14.20 -1.38
N CYS A 40 -15.68 13.15 -1.89
CA CYS A 40 -15.25 13.08 -3.28
C CYS A 40 -15.16 11.61 -3.76
N ASP A 41 -15.03 11.44 -5.08
CA ASP A 41 -14.81 10.13 -5.67
C ASP A 41 -13.38 9.63 -5.35
N THR A 42 -13.30 8.55 -4.58
CA THR A 42 -12.01 7.96 -4.20
C THR A 42 -11.33 7.21 -5.36
N LEU A 43 -11.92 7.10 -6.54
CA LEU A 43 -11.21 6.66 -7.75
C LEU A 43 -10.52 7.79 -8.49
N MET A 44 -10.95 9.03 -8.30
CA MET A 44 -10.46 10.20 -9.02
C MET A 44 -10.52 11.41 -8.08
N LEU A 45 -9.55 11.48 -7.17
CA LEU A 45 -9.46 12.61 -6.26
C LEU A 45 -9.29 13.92 -7.04
N PRO A 46 -9.80 15.05 -6.53
CA PRO A 46 -9.62 16.38 -7.13
C PRO A 46 -8.21 16.94 -6.87
N ILE A 47 -7.20 16.17 -7.27
CA ILE A 47 -5.76 16.48 -7.18
C ILE A 47 -5.21 16.27 -8.58
N ASP A 48 -4.23 17.09 -9.00
CA ASP A 48 -3.58 16.92 -10.30
C ASP A 48 -3.06 15.48 -10.50
N GLY A 49 -3.33 14.89 -11.67
CA GLY A 49 -3.11 13.47 -11.95
C GLY A 49 -4.22 12.51 -11.48
N SER A 50 -5.32 13.03 -10.91
CA SER A 50 -6.54 12.28 -10.52
C SER A 50 -6.27 10.94 -9.84
N PRO A 51 -5.47 10.91 -8.75
CA PRO A 51 -5.09 9.68 -8.07
C PRO A 51 -6.32 9.00 -7.45
N ALA A 52 -6.19 7.70 -7.21
CA ALA A 52 -7.18 6.94 -6.44
C ALA A 52 -6.76 6.88 -4.97
N ALA A 53 -7.73 6.65 -4.09
CA ALA A 53 -7.53 6.53 -2.67
C ALA A 53 -8.35 5.37 -2.08
N LEU A 54 -7.80 4.76 -1.04
CA LEU A 54 -8.47 3.80 -0.18
C LEU A 54 -7.75 3.72 1.16
N SER A 55 -8.31 2.98 2.11
CA SER A 55 -7.66 2.68 3.39
C SER A 55 -7.57 1.18 3.62
N MET A 56 -6.39 0.72 4.02
CA MET A 56 -6.13 -0.65 4.52
C MET A 56 -6.08 -0.67 6.06
N GLY A 57 -6.75 0.28 6.72
CA GLY A 57 -6.58 0.61 8.14
C GLY A 57 -5.72 1.86 8.37
N ASN A 58 -5.02 2.32 7.33
CA ASN A 58 -4.38 3.63 7.21
C ASN A 58 -4.61 4.18 5.78
N PRO A 59 -4.61 5.52 5.58
CA PRO A 59 -4.92 6.13 4.29
C PRO A 59 -3.80 5.96 3.25
N HIS A 60 -4.18 5.59 2.03
CA HIS A 60 -3.29 5.43 0.88
C HIS A 60 -3.85 6.15 -0.34
N VAL A 61 -2.97 6.82 -1.07
CA VAL A 61 -3.26 7.52 -2.32
C VAL A 61 -2.32 6.96 -3.38
N THR A 62 -2.87 6.54 -4.52
CA THR A 62 -2.12 5.93 -5.63
C THR A 62 -2.26 6.80 -6.88
N PHE A 63 -1.13 7.36 -7.30
CA PHE A 63 -0.95 7.99 -8.60
C PHE A 63 -0.57 6.92 -9.61
N PHE A 64 -1.32 6.81 -10.70
CA PHE A 64 -0.93 5.98 -11.83
C PHE A 64 -0.19 6.85 -12.84
N VAL A 65 1.06 6.50 -13.15
CA VAL A 65 1.96 7.27 -14.01
C VAL A 65 2.45 6.42 -15.17
N ASP A 66 2.67 7.05 -16.32
CA ASP A 66 3.13 6.35 -17.52
C ASP A 66 4.59 5.88 -17.40
N ASP A 67 5.44 6.72 -16.81
CA ASP A 67 6.85 6.43 -16.58
C ASP A 67 7.26 6.81 -15.15
N LEU A 68 7.50 5.80 -14.30
CA LEU A 68 7.94 6.01 -12.93
C LEU A 68 9.38 6.55 -12.86
N ALA A 69 10.21 6.33 -13.88
CA ALA A 69 11.58 6.86 -13.91
C ALA A 69 11.60 8.39 -14.06
N SER A 70 10.54 8.98 -14.63
CA SER A 70 10.38 10.43 -14.77
C SER A 70 9.85 11.12 -13.50
N VAL A 71 9.45 10.34 -12.50
CA VAL A 71 8.87 10.84 -11.25
C VAL A 71 9.86 10.67 -10.12
N ASP A 72 10.17 11.76 -9.42
CA ASP A 72 10.86 11.69 -8.13
C ASP A 72 9.82 11.55 -7.00
N PRO A 73 9.66 10.36 -6.38
CA PRO A 73 8.67 10.14 -5.34
C PRO A 73 9.00 10.90 -4.04
N ALA A 74 10.27 11.21 -3.78
CA ALA A 74 10.65 11.97 -2.60
C ALA A 74 10.24 13.43 -2.74
N VAL A 75 10.50 14.04 -3.90
CA VAL A 75 10.13 15.43 -4.19
C VAL A 75 8.62 15.59 -4.31
N ARG A 76 7.92 14.66 -4.99
CA ARG A 76 6.47 14.75 -5.17
C ARG A 76 5.68 14.28 -3.95
N GLY A 77 6.13 13.23 -3.27
CA GLY A 77 5.41 12.60 -2.15
C GLY A 77 5.36 13.47 -0.91
N ALA A 78 6.47 14.12 -0.55
CA ALA A 78 6.57 14.93 0.67
C ALA A 78 5.49 16.02 0.82
N PRO A 79 5.23 16.89 -0.18
CA PRO A 79 4.14 17.87 -0.09
C PRO A 79 2.75 17.22 -0.14
N LEU A 80 2.60 16.10 -0.86
CA LEU A 80 1.32 15.39 -0.99
C LEU A 80 0.91 14.68 0.29
N GLU A 81 1.85 14.19 1.10
CA GLU A 81 1.58 13.56 2.40
C GLU A 81 0.67 14.44 3.26
N ARG A 82 0.84 15.76 3.18
CA ARG A 82 0.13 16.78 3.99
C ARG A 82 -0.88 17.60 3.18
N HIS A 83 -1.30 17.09 2.02
CA HIS A 83 -2.30 17.77 1.21
C HIS A 83 -3.59 18.01 2.03
N ALA A 84 -4.25 19.16 1.82
CA ALA A 84 -5.39 19.60 2.63
C ALA A 84 -6.59 18.62 2.65
N LEU A 85 -6.68 17.75 1.63
CA LEU A 85 -7.69 16.70 1.53
C LEU A 85 -7.44 15.53 2.51
N PHE A 86 -6.24 15.42 3.10
CA PHE A 86 -5.84 14.31 3.97
C PHE A 86 -5.74 14.80 5.42
N ALA A 87 -6.84 14.74 6.17
CA ALA A 87 -6.93 15.27 7.53
C ALA A 87 -5.84 14.73 8.47
N GLU A 88 -5.48 13.47 8.31
CA GLU A 88 -4.43 12.79 9.09
C GLU A 88 -3.13 12.58 8.29
N GLY A 89 -3.01 13.19 7.12
CA GLY A 89 -2.00 12.85 6.10
C GLY A 89 -2.20 11.46 5.48
N ALA A 90 -1.46 11.15 4.41
CA ALA A 90 -1.61 9.88 3.68
C ALA A 90 -0.27 9.29 3.19
N ASN A 91 -0.24 7.98 2.98
CA ASN A 91 0.84 7.33 2.25
C ASN A 91 0.64 7.56 0.75
N ILE A 92 1.68 8.01 0.06
CA ILE A 92 1.61 8.42 -1.35
C ILE A 92 2.38 7.40 -2.20
N GLY A 93 1.63 6.57 -2.94
CA GLY A 93 2.16 5.61 -3.89
C GLY A 93 2.15 6.15 -5.31
N PHE A 94 3.25 5.92 -6.03
CA PHE A 94 3.37 6.15 -7.47
C PHE A 94 3.52 4.79 -8.14
N ALA A 95 2.55 4.43 -8.97
CA ALA A 95 2.45 3.12 -9.61
C ALA A 95 2.51 3.27 -11.13
N GLN A 96 3.33 2.43 -11.76
CA GLN A 96 3.37 2.28 -13.21
C GLN A 96 2.98 0.85 -13.56
N ARG A 97 2.08 0.68 -14.54
CA ARG A 97 1.77 -0.65 -15.08
C ARG A 97 2.90 -1.07 -16.02
N ILE A 98 3.54 -2.19 -15.69
CA ILE A 98 4.68 -2.75 -16.45
C ILE A 98 4.35 -4.11 -17.09
N GLY A 99 3.10 -4.56 -16.96
CA GLY A 99 2.55 -5.78 -17.55
C GLY A 99 1.05 -5.89 -17.28
N ASP A 100 0.39 -6.97 -17.70
CA ASP A 100 -1.08 -7.07 -17.62
C ASP A 100 -1.63 -7.07 -16.20
N ASP A 101 -0.94 -7.74 -15.28
CA ASP A 101 -1.26 -7.80 -13.86
C ASP A 101 -0.03 -7.46 -13.02
N HIS A 102 0.78 -6.51 -13.49
CA HIS A 102 2.07 -6.20 -12.88
C HIS A 102 2.27 -4.69 -12.75
N LEU A 103 2.45 -4.24 -11.50
CA LEU A 103 2.75 -2.86 -11.15
C LEU A 103 4.19 -2.74 -10.65
N ARG A 104 4.87 -1.68 -11.07
CA ARG A 104 6.03 -1.12 -10.37
C ARG A 104 5.53 -0.06 -9.41
N LEU A 105 5.95 -0.10 -8.15
CA LEU A 105 5.49 0.82 -7.11
C LEU A 105 6.64 1.44 -6.30
N ARG A 106 6.53 2.75 -6.05
CA ARG A 106 7.34 3.49 -5.08
C ARG A 106 6.43 4.25 -4.12
N VAL A 107 6.71 4.21 -2.82
CA VAL A 107 5.83 4.78 -1.79
C VAL A 107 6.60 5.77 -0.92
N TRP A 108 6.04 6.97 -0.79
CA TRP A 108 6.35 7.89 0.29
C TRP A 108 5.41 7.61 1.45
N GLU A 109 5.93 7.03 2.53
CA GLU A 109 5.16 6.65 3.71
C GLU A 109 5.01 7.81 4.68
N ARG A 110 3.79 7.96 5.20
CA ARG A 110 3.43 8.99 6.17
C ARG A 110 4.30 8.90 7.41
N GLY A 111 5.06 9.96 7.69
CA GLY A 111 5.98 10.04 8.84
C GLY A 111 7.29 9.24 8.71
N ALA A 112 7.51 8.50 7.62
CA ALA A 112 8.73 7.71 7.40
C ALA A 112 9.52 8.13 6.15
N GLY A 113 8.87 8.79 5.19
CA GLY A 113 9.48 9.19 3.93
C GLY A 113 9.54 8.04 2.92
N LEU A 114 10.50 8.10 2.00
CA LEU A 114 10.64 7.09 0.94
C LEU A 114 11.16 5.77 1.52
N THR A 115 10.36 4.70 1.43
CA THR A 115 10.72 3.36 1.92
C THR A 115 10.99 2.38 0.78
N LEU A 116 11.71 1.29 1.08
CA LEU A 116 12.03 0.26 0.10
C LEU A 116 10.80 -0.60 -0.25
N ALA A 117 9.91 -0.82 0.72
CA ALA A 117 8.70 -1.61 0.56
C ALA A 117 7.64 -1.19 1.59
N CYS A 118 6.38 -1.12 1.15
CA CYS A 118 5.21 -0.84 1.98
C CYS A 118 4.11 -1.86 1.67
N GLY A 119 3.86 -2.82 2.57
CA GLY A 119 2.90 -3.90 2.32
C GLY A 119 1.45 -3.41 2.13
N SER A 120 0.98 -2.53 3.02
CA SER A 120 -0.35 -1.91 2.88
C SER A 120 -0.43 -0.97 1.67
N GLY A 121 0.67 -0.30 1.30
CA GLY A 121 0.77 0.51 0.09
C GLY A 121 0.68 -0.32 -1.20
N ALA A 122 1.32 -1.50 -1.22
CA ALA A 122 1.18 -2.45 -2.32
C ALA A 122 -0.25 -2.97 -2.46
N CYS A 123 -0.89 -3.34 -1.34
CA CYS A 123 -2.31 -3.71 -1.32
C CYS A 123 -3.18 -2.59 -1.88
N ALA A 124 -2.97 -1.36 -1.44
CA ALA A 124 -3.75 -0.21 -1.87
C ALA A 124 -3.57 0.10 -3.35
N ALA A 125 -2.34 0.07 -3.87
CA ALA A 125 -2.05 0.32 -5.28
C ALA A 125 -2.70 -0.74 -6.17
N ALA A 126 -2.57 -2.02 -5.82
CA ALA A 126 -3.19 -3.12 -6.55
C ALA A 126 -4.72 -3.01 -6.55
N VAL A 127 -5.36 -2.79 -5.40
CA VAL A 127 -6.81 -2.64 -5.31
C VAL A 127 -7.30 -1.40 -6.07
N ASN A 128 -6.59 -0.28 -5.99
CA ASN A 128 -6.93 0.91 -6.79
C ASN A 128 -6.83 0.63 -8.30
N ALA A 129 -5.81 -0.13 -8.73
CA ALA A 129 -5.66 -0.53 -10.13
C ALA A 129 -6.80 -1.45 -10.58
N MET A 130 -7.20 -2.42 -9.74
CA MET A 130 -8.35 -3.29 -9.96
C MET A 130 -9.65 -2.51 -10.11
N ARG A 131 -9.90 -1.56 -9.21
CA ARG A 131 -11.10 -0.71 -9.26
C ARG A 131 -11.14 0.20 -10.50
N LYS A 132 -9.97 0.59 -11.02
CA LYS A 132 -9.84 1.33 -12.29
C LYS A 132 -9.86 0.43 -13.53
N GLY A 133 -9.93 -0.89 -13.39
CA GLY A 133 -9.88 -1.84 -14.51
C GLY A 133 -8.50 -1.90 -15.19
N LEU A 134 -7.44 -1.48 -14.51
CA LEU A 134 -6.07 -1.49 -15.05
C LEU A 134 -5.41 -2.87 -14.97
N VAL A 135 -5.85 -3.71 -14.03
CA VAL A 135 -5.39 -5.08 -13.78
C VAL A 135 -6.60 -5.94 -13.37
N GLY A 136 -6.47 -7.26 -13.46
CA GLY A 136 -7.43 -8.25 -12.95
C GLY A 136 -7.40 -8.38 -11.43
N HIS A 137 -8.16 -9.35 -10.88
CA HIS A 137 -8.33 -9.53 -9.44
C HIS A 137 -7.08 -9.99 -8.66
N ALA A 138 -5.99 -10.30 -9.37
CA ALA A 138 -4.69 -10.64 -8.82
C ALA A 138 -3.63 -9.78 -9.51
N CYS A 139 -2.66 -9.27 -8.77
CA CYS A 139 -1.64 -8.38 -9.29
C CYS A 139 -0.32 -8.56 -8.53
N ARG A 140 0.78 -8.67 -9.28
CA ARG A 140 2.14 -8.56 -8.73
C ARG A 140 2.53 -7.10 -8.59
N VAL A 141 3.09 -6.73 -7.45
CA VAL A 141 3.60 -5.40 -7.17
C VAL A 141 5.10 -5.49 -6.86
N THR A 142 5.93 -4.92 -7.72
CA THR A 142 7.38 -4.84 -7.54
C THR A 142 7.77 -3.51 -6.90
N MET A 143 8.39 -3.58 -5.72
CA MET A 143 8.97 -2.46 -4.98
C MET A 143 10.51 -2.56 -4.99
N ASP A 144 11.21 -1.56 -4.44
CA ASP A 144 12.69 -1.64 -4.34
C ASP A 144 13.13 -2.80 -3.43
N GLY A 145 12.33 -3.10 -2.39
CA GLY A 145 12.58 -4.17 -1.43
C GLY A 145 12.12 -5.56 -1.89
N GLY A 146 11.54 -5.68 -3.10
CA GLY A 146 11.10 -6.95 -3.67
C GLY A 146 9.63 -6.99 -4.07
N ASP A 147 9.16 -8.20 -4.39
CA ASP A 147 7.84 -8.46 -4.95
C ASP A 147 6.82 -8.89 -3.89
N LEU A 148 5.59 -8.42 -4.07
CA LEU A 148 4.41 -8.91 -3.37
C LEU A 148 3.36 -9.34 -4.40
N ASP A 149 2.73 -10.49 -4.17
CA ASP A 149 1.55 -10.92 -4.92
C ASP A 149 0.31 -10.51 -4.12
N ILE A 150 -0.58 -9.73 -4.74
CA ILE A 150 -1.80 -9.21 -4.13
C ILE A 150 -3.02 -9.84 -4.81
N VAL A 151 -3.94 -10.39 -4.03
CA VAL A 151 -5.21 -10.95 -4.52
C VAL A 151 -6.36 -10.32 -3.77
N TRP A 152 -7.37 -9.85 -4.50
CA TRP A 152 -8.63 -9.40 -3.93
C TRP A 152 -9.72 -10.43 -4.22
N GLU A 153 -10.00 -11.32 -3.25
CA GLU A 153 -10.77 -12.57 -3.45
C GLU A 153 -12.16 -12.37 -4.07
N ARG A 154 -12.77 -11.20 -3.81
CA ARG A 154 -14.03 -10.78 -4.43
C ARG A 154 -13.94 -9.28 -4.68
N ALA A 155 -13.62 -8.87 -5.90
CA ALA A 155 -13.52 -7.46 -6.24
C ALA A 155 -14.79 -6.71 -5.78
N GLY A 156 -14.60 -5.72 -4.92
CA GLY A 156 -15.63 -4.89 -4.31
C GLY A 156 -16.20 -5.36 -2.97
N ARG A 157 -15.96 -6.62 -2.53
CA ARG A 157 -16.61 -7.18 -1.30
C ARG A 157 -15.76 -8.17 -0.50
N GLY A 158 -14.58 -8.54 -0.97
CA GLY A 158 -13.71 -9.54 -0.34
C GLY A 158 -12.54 -8.91 0.40
N ASP A 159 -11.81 -9.79 1.08
CA ASP A 159 -10.55 -9.45 1.73
C ASP A 159 -9.41 -9.39 0.72
N VAL A 160 -8.39 -8.59 1.05
CA VAL A 160 -7.14 -8.53 0.31
C VAL A 160 -6.14 -9.48 0.93
N TRP A 161 -5.60 -10.39 0.14
CA TRP A 161 -4.49 -11.25 0.53
C TRP A 161 -3.20 -10.69 -0.06
N MET A 162 -2.19 -10.63 0.80
CA MET A 162 -0.84 -10.20 0.44
C MET A 162 0.12 -11.35 0.69
N THR A 163 0.87 -11.76 -0.32
CA THR A 163 1.85 -12.84 -0.22
C THR A 163 3.24 -12.33 -0.60
N GLY A 164 4.23 -12.59 0.24
CA GLY A 164 5.60 -12.14 0.04
C GLY A 164 6.65 -12.93 0.83
N PRO A 165 7.94 -12.71 0.56
CA PRO A 165 9.02 -13.33 1.32
C PRO A 165 9.18 -12.68 2.71
N ALA A 166 9.72 -13.44 3.66
CA ALA A 166 10.21 -12.94 4.94
C ALA A 166 11.56 -13.62 5.25
N VAL A 167 12.57 -12.84 5.63
CA VAL A 167 13.94 -13.33 5.84
C VAL A 167 14.49 -12.79 7.15
N VAL A 168 15.12 -13.67 7.95
CA VAL A 168 15.87 -13.27 9.14
C VAL A 168 17.23 -12.74 8.70
N ALA A 169 17.51 -11.45 8.98
CA ALA A 169 18.78 -10.83 8.61
C ALA A 169 19.92 -11.20 9.58
N PHE A 170 19.65 -11.15 10.89
CA PHE A 170 20.57 -11.56 11.95
C PHE A 170 19.79 -11.79 13.26
N ASP A 171 20.45 -12.38 14.26
CA ASP A 171 19.99 -12.48 15.65
C ASP A 171 21.05 -11.87 16.58
N GLY A 172 20.63 -11.22 17.66
CA GLY A 172 21.54 -10.50 18.55
C GLY A 172 20.89 -9.99 19.84
N HIS A 173 21.71 -9.47 20.75
CA HIS A 173 21.28 -8.93 22.04
C HIS A 173 21.70 -7.46 22.17
N VAL A 174 20.86 -6.62 22.76
CA VAL A 174 21.15 -5.20 23.00
C VAL A 174 20.89 -4.82 24.47
N ALA A 175 21.79 -4.04 25.06
CA ALA A 175 21.58 -3.46 26.38
C ALA A 175 20.62 -2.27 26.26
N LEU A 176 19.43 -2.36 26.86
CA LEU A 176 18.40 -1.34 26.74
C LEU A 176 18.86 0.06 27.21
N ALA A 177 19.70 0.10 28.25
CA ALA A 177 20.29 1.33 28.77
C ALA A 177 21.20 2.05 27.74
N ALA A 178 21.71 1.35 26.73
CA ALA A 178 22.57 1.93 25.70
C ALA A 178 21.79 2.51 24.50
N VAL A 179 20.46 2.30 24.43
CA VAL A 179 19.61 2.72 23.30
C VAL A 179 18.43 3.61 23.73
N SER A 180 18.33 3.93 25.02
CA SER A 180 17.32 4.84 25.56
C SER A 180 17.92 6.25 25.64
N ALA A 181 17.81 7.03 24.56
CA ALA A 181 18.18 8.45 24.52
C ALA A 181 16.92 9.31 24.31
#